data_AF-A0A1D3K4P9-F1
#
_entry.id   AF-A0A1D3K4P9-F1
#
_cell.length_a   1.000
_cell.length_b   1.000
_cell.length_c   1.000
_cell.angle_alpha   90.00
_cell.angle_beta   90.00
_cell.angle_gamma   90.00
#
_symmetry.space_group_name_H-M   'P 1'
#
loop_
_entity.id
_entity.type
_entity.pdbx_description
1 polymer ?
#
loop_
_entity_poly.entity_id
_entity_poly.type
_entity_poly.pdbx_seq_one_letter_code
_entity_poly.pdbx_strand_id
1 'polypeptide(L)'
;MAIEEIAPERAEEIQKRLNNTNLLGVMPDDLPEYLAWLSVGSPAVCAYRALLVSGRESDGHQQQATQVAHSFMTLFNTLSGSAAIRRMPDRQHWWSMVRYCAEGGLQAVLEEYFYMLAPEGNAEKVVEAVSNVLHTRASSVKVWKAGDKTDHTHLRCHYAVQLGTQSISDSKGQERVVSIRESFNSPFRPFVLTSTSIGQEGLDFHWYCSDIVHWNLPGNPIDLEQREGRVNRYQSLVVRRRVAQELADHPEAPQGWHALFETAAGQDRSTDLVPYWHYPTGDAKIRRLVPMLALSHEHQRYPHMLKILSLYRLAFGQPGQSELVAYLNGLNLSDGELDELKQRLMIQLAPVLYGGGGAIR
;
A
#
# COMPACT_ATOMS: atom_id res chain seq x y z
N MET A 1 9.12 -20.30 27.27
CA MET A 1 9.97 -21.04 28.21
C MET A 1 11.43 -20.59 28.21
N ALA A 2 12.33 -20.95 27.29
CA ALA A 2 13.75 -20.52 27.41
C ALA A 2 14.04 -19.03 27.05
N ILE A 3 13.12 -18.34 26.35
CA ILE A 3 13.29 -16.93 25.95
C ILE A 3 12.77 -15.96 27.01
N GLU A 4 11.82 -16.39 27.85
CA GLU A 4 11.17 -15.54 28.86
C GLU A 4 12.05 -15.30 30.11
N GLU A 5 12.96 -16.23 30.44
CA GLU A 5 13.89 -16.08 31.58
C GLU A 5 15.14 -15.24 31.24
N ILE A 6 15.57 -15.18 29.96
CA ILE A 6 16.78 -14.45 29.55
C ILE A 6 16.57 -12.94 29.52
N ALA A 7 15.35 -12.48 29.22
CA ALA A 7 15.02 -11.07 29.11
C ALA A 7 15.18 -10.28 30.44
N PRO A 8 14.67 -10.74 31.60
CA PRO A 8 14.83 -10.02 32.87
C PRO A 8 16.29 -9.98 33.35
N GLU A 9 17.05 -11.08 33.25
CA GLU A 9 18.48 -11.08 33.64
C GLU A 9 19.31 -10.11 32.79
N ARG A 10 19.06 -10.06 31.48
CA ARG A 10 19.73 -9.13 30.56
C ARG A 10 19.35 -7.68 30.88
N ALA A 11 18.08 -7.42 31.21
CA ALA A 11 17.61 -6.09 31.58
C ALA A 11 18.25 -5.62 32.89
N GLU A 12 18.32 -6.49 33.91
CA GLU A 12 19.03 -6.22 35.16
C GLU A 12 20.53 -5.99 34.95
N GLU A 13 21.18 -6.78 34.09
CA GLU A 13 22.59 -6.59 33.72
C GLU A 13 22.83 -5.23 33.07
N ILE A 14 21.97 -4.85 32.10
CA ILE A 14 22.03 -3.55 31.42
C ILE A 14 21.79 -2.42 32.44
N GLN A 15 20.78 -2.53 33.29
CA GLN A 15 20.47 -1.52 34.30
C GLN A 15 21.63 -1.35 35.30
N LYS A 16 22.25 -2.45 35.73
CA LYS A 16 23.42 -2.44 36.62
C LYS A 16 24.63 -1.76 35.96
N ARG A 17 24.85 -1.97 34.67
CA ARG A 17 25.94 -1.31 33.90
C ARG A 17 25.65 0.18 33.67
N LEU A 18 24.41 0.55 33.36
CA LEU A 18 24.00 1.95 33.19
C LEU A 18 24.13 2.75 34.49
N ASN A 19 23.84 2.14 35.64
CA ASN A 19 23.95 2.78 36.96
C ASN A 19 25.39 2.87 37.49
N ASN A 20 26.37 2.29 36.80
CA ASN A 20 27.77 2.32 37.21
C ASN A 20 28.68 2.71 36.04
N THR A 21 28.72 4.01 35.77
CA THR A 21 29.47 4.62 34.66
C THR A 21 30.98 4.32 34.69
N ASN A 22 31.54 3.98 35.84
CA ASN A 22 32.93 3.56 36.00
C ASN A 22 33.24 2.22 35.29
N LEU A 23 32.22 1.44 34.90
CA LEU A 23 32.37 0.17 34.18
C LEU A 23 32.33 0.33 32.64
N LEU A 24 32.08 1.53 32.12
CA LEU A 24 31.85 1.75 30.67
C LEU A 24 33.15 1.90 29.86
N GLY A 25 34.31 1.95 30.50
CA GLY A 25 35.60 2.07 29.83
C GLY A 25 35.83 3.45 29.18
N VAL A 26 36.80 3.52 28.27
CA VAL A 26 37.08 4.73 27.48
C VAL A 26 36.00 4.90 26.42
N MET A 27 35.54 6.14 26.22
CA MET A 27 34.57 6.47 25.17
C MET A 27 35.14 6.08 23.79
N PRO A 28 34.44 5.27 22.99
CA PRO A 28 34.90 4.92 21.65
C PRO A 28 34.95 6.13 20.72
N ASP A 29 35.98 6.21 19.88
CA ASP A 29 36.15 7.30 18.90
C ASP A 29 35.03 7.33 17.85
N ASP A 30 34.42 6.18 17.56
CA ASP A 30 33.32 6.01 16.59
C ASP A 30 31.92 6.21 17.20
N LEU A 31 31.82 6.51 18.51
CA LEU A 31 30.54 6.71 19.20
C LEU A 31 29.65 7.79 18.54
N PRO A 32 30.16 8.95 18.10
CA PRO A 32 29.31 9.95 17.42
C PRO A 32 28.69 9.42 16.13
N GLU A 33 29.45 8.67 15.32
CA GLU A 33 28.94 8.03 14.10
C GLU A 33 27.84 7.02 14.45
N TYR A 34 28.06 6.25 15.51
CA TYR A 34 27.13 5.25 16.02
C TYR A 34 25.79 5.82 16.44
N LEU A 35 25.83 6.88 17.25
CA LEU A 35 24.63 7.57 17.71
C LEU A 35 23.90 8.28 16.57
N ALA A 36 24.62 8.82 15.59
CA ALA A 36 24.02 9.43 14.40
C ALA A 36 23.23 8.39 13.58
N TRP A 37 23.82 7.22 13.30
CA TRP A 37 23.12 6.15 12.59
C TRP A 37 21.93 5.60 13.34
N LEU A 38 22.06 5.34 14.64
CA LEU A 38 20.93 4.92 15.46
C LEU A 38 19.82 5.96 15.47
N SER A 39 20.17 7.24 15.50
CA SER A 39 19.18 8.32 15.45
C SER A 39 18.40 8.26 14.13
N VAL A 40 19.04 8.06 12.99
CA VAL A 40 18.34 8.12 11.69
C VAL A 40 17.69 6.79 11.30
N GLY A 41 18.26 5.66 11.69
CA GLY A 41 17.89 4.33 11.18
C GLY A 41 17.38 3.33 12.20
N SER A 42 17.41 3.60 13.50
CA SER A 42 16.89 2.65 14.49
C SER A 42 15.37 2.53 14.36
N PRO A 43 14.81 1.32 14.17
CA PRO A 43 13.36 1.13 14.12
C PRO A 43 12.64 1.68 15.36
N ALA A 44 13.26 1.61 16.54
CA ALA A 44 12.70 2.16 17.77
C ALA A 44 12.63 3.69 17.71
N VAL A 45 13.70 4.36 17.28
CA VAL A 45 13.74 5.82 17.21
C VAL A 45 12.79 6.32 16.13
N CYS A 46 12.75 5.66 14.96
CA CYS A 46 11.82 6.01 13.89
C CYS A 46 10.36 5.84 14.31
N ALA A 47 10.01 4.71 14.93
CA ALA A 47 8.67 4.46 15.44
C ALA A 47 8.27 5.47 16.52
N TYR A 48 9.18 5.78 17.46
CA TYR A 48 8.92 6.77 18.51
C TYR A 48 8.60 8.14 17.93
N ARG A 49 9.40 8.63 16.97
CA ARG A 49 9.13 9.91 16.29
C ARG A 49 7.82 9.88 15.50
N ALA A 50 7.56 8.80 14.77
CA ALA A 50 6.32 8.67 14.00
C ALA A 50 5.07 8.67 14.92
N LEU A 51 5.15 8.05 16.10
CA LEU A 51 4.08 8.11 17.12
C LEU A 51 3.85 9.56 17.58
N LEU A 52 4.91 10.30 17.91
CA LEU A 52 4.81 11.70 18.34
C LEU A 52 4.20 12.60 17.26
N VAL A 53 4.67 12.50 16.02
CA VAL A 53 4.17 13.30 14.89
C VAL A 53 2.70 12.97 14.59
N SER A 54 2.27 11.74 14.88
CA SER A 54 0.89 11.35 14.64
C SER A 54 -0.13 12.00 15.58
N GLY A 55 0.32 12.72 16.62
CA GLY A 55 -0.55 13.47 17.54
C GLY A 55 -1.38 12.59 18.47
N ARG A 56 -1.09 11.28 18.53
CA ARG A 56 -1.80 10.34 19.42
C ARG A 56 -1.22 10.44 20.82
N GLU A 57 -2.04 10.77 21.80
CA GLU A 57 -1.60 10.79 23.20
C GLU A 57 -1.42 9.36 23.73
N SER A 58 -0.28 9.10 24.35
CA SER A 58 -0.01 7.88 25.10
C SER A 58 1.14 8.08 26.07
N ASP A 59 0.95 7.64 27.31
CA ASP A 59 2.01 7.60 28.32
C ASP A 59 3.07 6.52 28.02
N GLY A 60 2.80 5.63 27.06
CA GLY A 60 3.58 4.43 26.75
C GLY A 60 4.39 4.48 25.46
N HIS A 61 4.60 5.64 24.84
CA HIS A 61 5.25 5.73 23.52
C HIS A 61 6.62 5.05 23.43
N GLN A 62 7.42 5.06 24.51
CA GLN A 62 8.71 4.36 24.54
C GLN A 62 8.55 2.83 24.47
N GLN A 63 7.58 2.29 25.23
CA GLN A 63 7.26 0.86 25.21
C GLN A 63 6.69 0.44 23.85
N GLN A 64 5.78 1.23 23.29
CA GLN A 64 5.18 1.02 21.98
C GLN A 64 6.23 1.04 20.86
N ALA A 65 7.12 2.03 20.86
CA ALA A 65 8.23 2.09 19.90
C ALA A 65 9.17 0.87 20.03
N THR A 66 9.39 0.39 21.26
CA THR A 66 10.18 -0.83 21.52
C THR A 66 9.49 -2.08 20.95
N GLN A 67 8.16 -2.19 21.08
CA GLN A 67 7.39 -3.28 20.50
C GLN A 67 7.50 -3.29 18.96
N VAL A 68 7.33 -2.12 18.32
CA VAL A 68 7.53 -2.00 16.87
C VAL A 68 8.96 -2.41 16.47
N ALA A 69 9.97 -1.95 17.21
CA ALA A 69 11.36 -2.32 16.95
C ALA A 69 11.61 -3.82 17.07
N HIS A 70 11.00 -4.49 18.06
CA HIS A 70 11.09 -5.93 18.21
C HIS A 70 10.45 -6.68 17.04
N SER A 71 9.31 -6.19 16.52
CA SER A 71 8.67 -6.71 15.31
C SER A 71 9.59 -6.59 14.08
N PHE A 72 10.30 -5.46 13.93
CA PHE A 72 11.32 -5.31 12.88
C PHE A 72 12.51 -6.25 13.07
N MET A 73 13.03 -6.40 14.29
CA MET A 73 14.10 -7.35 14.56
C MET A 73 13.70 -8.77 14.18
N THR A 74 12.46 -9.15 14.51
CA THR A 74 11.90 -10.46 14.11
C THR A 74 11.84 -10.59 12.59
N LEU A 75 11.37 -9.57 11.87
CA LEU A 75 11.36 -9.53 10.41
C LEU A 75 12.77 -9.71 9.81
N PHE A 76 13.75 -8.96 10.30
CA PHE A 76 15.14 -9.01 9.80
C PHE A 76 15.86 -10.31 10.14
N ASN A 77 15.43 -11.02 11.18
CA ASN A 77 15.96 -12.33 11.54
C ASN A 77 15.32 -13.49 10.77
N THR A 78 14.30 -13.23 9.94
CA THR A 78 13.80 -14.23 8.98
C THR A 78 14.84 -14.56 7.92
N LEU A 79 14.67 -15.69 7.20
CA LEU A 79 15.56 -16.07 6.08
C LEU A 79 15.65 -14.98 5.02
N SER A 80 14.50 -14.39 4.64
CA SER A 80 14.47 -13.29 3.66
C SER A 80 15.07 -11.99 4.21
N GLY A 81 14.77 -11.66 5.47
CA GLY A 81 15.31 -10.47 6.13
C GLY A 81 16.84 -10.55 6.24
N SER A 82 17.37 -11.66 6.75
CA SER A 82 18.81 -11.86 6.89
C SER A 82 19.51 -11.84 5.54
N ALA A 83 18.90 -12.42 4.50
CA ALA A 83 19.44 -12.35 3.13
C ALA A 83 19.45 -10.93 2.54
N ALA A 84 18.54 -10.04 2.96
CA ALA A 84 18.59 -8.63 2.59
C ALA A 84 19.71 -7.91 3.35
N ILE A 85 19.78 -8.10 4.67
CA ILE A 85 20.77 -7.44 5.54
C ILE A 85 22.21 -7.85 5.19
N ARG A 86 22.46 -9.11 4.81
CA ARG A 86 23.78 -9.59 4.37
C ARG A 86 24.29 -8.95 3.07
N ARG A 87 23.42 -8.27 2.30
CA ARG A 87 23.85 -7.52 1.11
C ARG A 87 24.37 -6.12 1.45
N MET A 88 24.17 -5.65 2.68
CA MET A 88 24.74 -4.39 3.14
C MET A 88 26.26 -4.55 3.35
N PRO A 89 27.07 -3.50 3.14
CA PRO A 89 28.52 -3.56 3.32
C PRO A 89 28.94 -4.08 4.70
N ASP A 90 30.01 -4.90 4.73
CA ASP A 90 30.46 -5.70 5.87
C ASP A 90 30.66 -4.89 7.18
N ARG A 91 29.63 -4.95 8.04
CA ARG A 91 29.68 -4.65 9.47
C ARG A 91 28.78 -5.64 10.23
N GLN A 92 28.74 -5.52 11.57
CA GLN A 92 27.90 -6.35 12.44
C GLN A 92 26.43 -6.31 12.00
N HIS A 93 25.71 -7.44 12.11
CA HIS A 93 24.34 -7.62 11.59
C HIS A 93 23.38 -6.50 11.99
N TRP A 94 23.40 -6.08 13.27
CA TRP A 94 22.52 -5.02 13.77
C TRP A 94 22.87 -3.64 13.18
N TRP A 95 24.14 -3.35 12.85
CA TRP A 95 24.54 -2.10 12.19
C TRP A 95 24.01 -2.05 10.76
N SER A 96 24.13 -3.16 10.04
CA SER A 96 23.58 -3.30 8.69
C SER A 96 22.06 -3.12 8.68
N MET A 97 21.35 -3.56 9.73
CA MET A 97 19.91 -3.29 9.87
C MET A 97 19.60 -1.80 10.02
N VAL A 98 20.31 -1.10 10.92
CA VAL A 98 20.13 0.35 11.14
C VAL A 98 20.41 1.13 9.85
N ARG A 99 21.50 0.79 9.16
CA ARG A 99 21.86 1.43 7.89
C ARG A 99 20.84 1.13 6.79
N TYR A 100 20.37 -0.11 6.68
CA TYR A 100 19.31 -0.48 5.73
C TYR A 100 18.02 0.33 5.97
N CYS A 101 17.64 0.52 7.23
CA CYS A 101 16.47 1.31 7.60
C CYS A 101 16.65 2.80 7.29
N ALA A 102 17.85 3.35 7.52
CA ALA A 102 18.17 4.74 7.20
C ALA A 102 18.18 4.98 5.68
N GLU A 103 18.92 4.17 4.90
CA GLU A 103 18.99 4.28 3.44
C GLU A 103 17.63 3.99 2.77
N GLY A 104 16.83 3.09 3.36
CA GLY A 104 15.48 2.77 2.92
C GLY A 104 14.40 3.75 3.37
N GLY A 105 14.74 4.81 4.13
CA GLY A 105 13.79 5.84 4.53
C GLY A 105 12.70 5.35 5.50
N LEU A 106 13.05 4.48 6.46
CA LEU A 106 12.08 3.88 7.39
C LEU A 106 11.24 4.91 8.16
N GLN A 107 11.82 6.07 8.50
CA GLN A 107 11.09 7.18 9.13
C GLN A 107 9.86 7.57 8.31
N ALA A 108 10.04 7.87 7.01
CA ALA A 108 8.96 8.27 6.12
C ALA A 108 7.92 7.15 5.92
N VAL A 109 8.39 5.90 5.84
CA VAL A 109 7.50 4.73 5.74
C VAL A 109 6.57 4.62 6.94
N LEU A 110 7.10 4.78 8.16
CA LEU A 110 6.30 4.67 9.38
C LEU A 110 5.37 5.88 9.57
N GLU A 111 5.83 7.09 9.26
CA GLU A 111 4.99 8.29 9.32
C GLU A 111 3.78 8.21 8.39
N GLU A 112 3.99 7.77 7.14
CA GLU A 112 2.89 7.55 6.19
C GLU A 112 1.96 6.44 6.67
N TYR A 113 2.50 5.31 7.12
CA TYR A 113 1.66 4.20 7.51
C TYR A 113 0.84 4.52 8.77
N PHE A 114 1.42 5.19 9.76
CA PHE A 114 0.71 5.60 10.97
C PHE A 114 -0.36 6.67 10.68
N TYR A 115 -0.14 7.50 9.67
CA TYR A 115 -1.17 8.39 9.14
C TYR A 115 -2.32 7.61 8.51
N MET A 116 -2.04 6.61 7.67
CA MET A 116 -3.09 5.78 7.06
C MET A 116 -3.88 4.98 8.10
N LEU A 117 -3.24 4.61 9.21
CA LEU A 117 -3.89 3.98 10.36
C LEU A 117 -4.61 4.98 11.30
N ALA A 118 -4.70 6.28 10.95
CA ALA A 118 -5.47 7.29 11.72
C ALA A 118 -6.88 6.83 12.13
N PRO A 119 -7.67 6.19 11.25
CA PRO A 119 -9.00 5.71 11.62
C PRO A 119 -9.02 4.62 12.69
N GLU A 120 -7.91 3.90 12.92
CA GLU A 120 -7.87 2.79 13.88
C GLU A 120 -7.88 3.25 15.34
N GLY A 121 -7.58 4.53 15.61
CA GLY A 121 -7.69 5.15 16.93
C GLY A 121 -6.34 5.36 17.63
N ASN A 122 -6.23 4.89 18.88
CA ASN A 122 -5.12 5.18 19.79
C ASN A 122 -3.79 4.51 19.36
N ALA A 123 -2.68 4.91 20.01
CA ALA A 123 -1.34 4.43 19.67
C ALA A 123 -1.15 2.91 19.82
N GLU A 124 -1.86 2.27 20.75
CA GLU A 124 -1.77 0.82 20.97
C GLU A 124 -2.27 0.01 19.77
N LYS A 125 -3.41 0.39 19.20
CA LYS A 125 -3.96 -0.27 18.01
C LYS A 125 -3.06 -0.13 16.80
N VAL A 126 -2.45 1.04 16.61
CA VAL A 126 -1.47 1.27 15.54
C VAL A 126 -0.28 0.32 15.69
N VAL A 127 0.25 0.17 16.91
CA VAL A 127 1.38 -0.72 17.20
C VAL A 127 0.99 -2.19 17.00
N GLU A 128 -0.22 -2.57 17.39
CA GLU A 128 -0.78 -3.90 17.15
C GLU A 128 -0.90 -4.18 15.66
N ALA A 129 -1.50 -3.27 14.88
CA ALA A 129 -1.63 -3.38 13.44
C ALA A 129 -0.26 -3.57 12.78
N VAL A 130 0.70 -2.69 13.06
CA VAL A 130 2.08 -2.76 12.55
C VAL A 130 2.75 -4.08 12.90
N SER A 131 2.61 -4.52 14.15
CA SER A 131 3.18 -5.78 14.60
C SER A 131 2.54 -6.97 13.87
N ASN A 132 1.23 -6.98 13.69
CA ASN A 132 0.53 -8.04 12.98
C ASN A 132 1.06 -8.17 11.54
N VAL A 133 1.24 -7.05 10.83
CA VAL A 133 1.72 -7.10 9.44
C VAL A 133 3.17 -7.54 9.31
N LEU A 134 4.04 -7.11 10.22
CA LEU A 134 5.45 -7.51 10.22
C LEU A 134 5.61 -9.01 10.54
N HIS A 135 4.65 -9.60 11.25
CA HIS A 135 4.61 -11.03 11.57
C HIS A 135 3.82 -11.86 10.54
N THR A 136 3.23 -11.25 9.51
CA THR A 136 2.47 -11.96 8.48
C THR A 136 3.34 -13.04 7.83
N ARG A 137 2.90 -14.30 7.96
CA ARG A 137 3.64 -15.46 7.44
C ARG A 137 3.43 -15.60 5.94
N ALA A 138 4.44 -16.18 5.29
CA ALA A 138 4.37 -16.55 3.89
C ALA A 138 3.19 -17.49 3.63
N SER A 139 2.43 -17.21 2.57
CA SER A 139 1.38 -18.11 2.12
C SER A 139 1.99 -19.36 1.50
N SER A 140 1.31 -20.51 1.62
CA SER A 140 1.70 -21.74 0.94
C SER A 140 0.79 -21.93 -0.27
N VAL A 141 1.38 -22.10 -1.45
CA VAL A 141 0.65 -22.34 -2.69
C VAL A 141 0.96 -23.75 -3.16
N LYS A 142 -0.08 -24.53 -3.46
CA LYS A 142 0.08 -25.84 -4.10
C LYS A 142 0.58 -25.61 -5.52
N VAL A 143 1.69 -26.24 -5.88
CA VAL A 143 2.16 -26.31 -7.26
C VAL A 143 1.95 -27.72 -7.77
N TRP A 144 1.60 -27.85 -9.05
CA TRP A 144 1.52 -29.14 -9.71
C TRP A 144 2.56 -29.21 -10.82
N LYS A 145 3.19 -30.36 -10.95
CA LYS A 145 3.83 -30.75 -12.21
C LYS A 145 2.75 -31.15 -13.22
N ALA A 146 2.79 -30.54 -14.41
CA ALA A 146 1.86 -30.90 -15.48
C ALA A 146 1.95 -32.40 -15.78
N GLY A 147 0.81 -33.11 -15.71
CA GLY A 147 0.72 -34.54 -15.96
C GLY A 147 0.78 -35.46 -14.72
N ASP A 148 1.14 -34.93 -13.54
CA ASP A 148 1.15 -35.71 -12.28
C ASP A 148 0.07 -35.22 -11.32
N LYS A 149 -1.02 -35.98 -11.21
CA LYS A 149 -2.16 -35.64 -10.33
C LYS A 149 -1.90 -35.96 -8.85
N THR A 150 -0.85 -36.72 -8.55
CA THR A 150 -0.47 -37.08 -7.18
C THR A 150 0.57 -36.14 -6.59
N ASP A 151 0.98 -35.12 -7.33
CA ASP A 151 1.88 -34.10 -6.82
C ASP A 151 1.17 -33.24 -5.76
N HIS A 152 1.77 -33.22 -4.57
CA HIS A 152 1.36 -32.43 -3.41
C HIS A 152 2.44 -31.41 -3.01
N THR A 153 3.29 -31.01 -3.95
CA THR A 153 4.33 -30.02 -3.69
C THR A 153 3.72 -28.66 -3.35
N HIS A 154 4.27 -28.03 -2.32
CA HIS A 154 3.88 -26.71 -1.86
C HIS A 154 5.08 -25.77 -1.89
N LEU A 155 4.90 -24.56 -2.42
CA LEU A 155 5.90 -23.49 -2.37
C LEU A 155 5.45 -22.41 -1.39
N ARG A 156 6.41 -21.87 -0.64
CA ARG A 156 6.19 -20.69 0.19
C ARG A 156 6.28 -19.44 -0.67
N CYS A 157 5.20 -18.67 -0.71
CA CYS A 157 5.11 -17.40 -1.40
C CYS A 157 5.22 -16.26 -0.38
N HIS A 158 6.35 -15.56 -0.40
CA HIS A 158 6.67 -14.47 0.53
C HIS A 158 6.24 -13.08 0.02
N TYR A 159 6.14 -12.91 -1.29
CA TYR A 159 5.84 -11.61 -1.92
C TYR A 159 4.46 -11.54 -2.56
N ALA A 160 3.87 -12.71 -2.82
CA ALA A 160 2.57 -12.83 -3.45
C ALA A 160 1.63 -13.65 -2.56
N VAL A 161 0.37 -13.27 -2.55
CA VAL A 161 -0.69 -14.03 -1.87
C VAL A 161 -1.90 -14.17 -2.78
N GLN A 162 -2.57 -15.32 -2.66
CA GLN A 162 -3.82 -15.58 -3.33
C GLN A 162 -4.99 -15.35 -2.37
N LEU A 163 -5.91 -14.48 -2.79
CA LEU A 163 -7.21 -14.30 -2.18
C LEU A 163 -8.22 -15.18 -2.92
N GLY A 164 -8.41 -16.40 -2.40
CA GLY A 164 -9.30 -17.42 -2.98
C GLY A 164 -10.57 -17.64 -2.15
N THR A 165 -11.54 -18.31 -2.76
CA THR A 165 -12.91 -18.56 -2.24
C THR A 165 -13.04 -19.63 -1.17
N GLN A 166 -11.98 -20.39 -0.88
CA GLN A 166 -12.09 -21.67 -0.16
C GLN A 166 -12.50 -21.57 1.32
N SER A 167 -12.91 -20.40 1.82
CA SER A 167 -13.31 -20.26 3.23
C SER A 167 -14.20 -19.04 3.54
N ILE A 168 -14.81 -18.36 2.58
CA ILE A 168 -15.59 -17.12 2.88
C ILE A 168 -16.81 -17.39 3.79
N SER A 169 -17.34 -18.61 3.79
CA SER A 169 -18.45 -19.03 4.65
C SER A 169 -18.06 -19.49 6.06
N ASP A 170 -16.76 -19.59 6.37
CA ASP A 170 -16.23 -20.00 7.68
C ASP A 170 -15.56 -18.79 8.36
N SER A 171 -15.70 -18.66 9.68
CA SER A 171 -15.17 -17.51 10.44
C SER A 171 -13.65 -17.35 10.24
N LYS A 172 -12.92 -18.46 10.24
CA LYS A 172 -11.47 -18.50 9.98
C LYS A 172 -11.09 -17.98 8.60
N GLY A 173 -11.97 -18.16 7.61
CA GLY A 173 -11.70 -17.65 6.28
C GLY A 173 -11.96 -16.17 6.13
N GLN A 174 -12.95 -15.64 6.84
CA GLN A 174 -13.20 -14.20 6.90
C GLN A 174 -12.03 -13.48 7.59
N GLU A 175 -11.56 -14.00 8.73
CA GLU A 175 -10.35 -13.49 9.42
C GLU A 175 -9.13 -13.48 8.50
N ARG A 176 -8.94 -14.54 7.72
CA ARG A 176 -7.84 -14.61 6.74
C ARG A 176 -7.97 -13.54 5.65
N VAL A 177 -9.17 -13.29 5.14
CA VAL A 177 -9.41 -12.24 4.12
C VAL A 177 -9.08 -10.87 4.69
N VAL A 178 -9.49 -10.58 5.92
CA VAL A 178 -9.18 -9.33 6.62
C VAL A 178 -7.67 -9.18 6.80
N SER A 179 -7.01 -10.20 7.36
CA SER A 179 -5.55 -10.19 7.57
C SER A 179 -4.75 -10.02 6.25
N ILE A 180 -5.19 -10.66 5.16
CA ILE A 180 -4.56 -10.49 3.84
C ILE A 180 -4.75 -9.05 3.33
N ARG A 181 -5.95 -8.48 3.49
CA ARG A 181 -6.24 -7.11 3.07
C ARG A 181 -5.41 -6.11 3.87
N GLU A 182 -5.35 -6.24 5.19
CA GLU A 182 -4.51 -5.40 6.06
C GLU A 182 -3.05 -5.52 5.65
N SER A 183 -2.59 -6.74 5.38
CA SER A 183 -1.21 -6.97 4.96
C SER A 183 -0.87 -6.33 3.62
N PHE A 184 -1.75 -6.45 2.64
CA PHE A 184 -1.56 -5.85 1.32
C PHE A 184 -1.70 -4.31 1.33
N ASN A 185 -2.50 -3.76 2.25
CA ASN A 185 -2.59 -2.32 2.48
C ASN A 185 -1.50 -1.78 3.44
N SER A 186 -0.46 -2.54 3.71
CA SER A 186 0.71 -2.05 4.44
C SER A 186 1.87 -1.76 3.49
N PRO A 187 2.89 -1.00 3.93
CA PRO A 187 4.13 -0.84 3.15
C PRO A 187 5.01 -2.11 3.17
N PHE A 188 4.55 -3.18 3.82
CA PHE A 188 5.27 -4.45 3.97
C PHE A 188 4.67 -5.54 3.08
N ARG A 189 5.25 -6.74 3.15
CA ARG A 189 4.81 -7.86 2.31
C ARG A 189 3.40 -8.33 2.74
N PRO A 190 2.57 -8.81 1.80
CA PRO A 190 2.87 -9.09 0.39
C PRO A 190 2.71 -7.88 -0.54
N PHE A 191 3.48 -7.86 -1.64
CA PHE A 191 3.43 -6.79 -2.65
C PHE A 191 2.59 -7.14 -3.89
N VAL A 192 2.18 -8.40 -4.02
CA VAL A 192 1.32 -8.87 -5.11
C VAL A 192 0.12 -9.61 -4.52
N LEU A 193 -1.08 -9.13 -4.83
CA LEU A 193 -2.33 -9.79 -4.48
C LEU A 193 -2.97 -10.34 -5.75
N THR A 194 -3.26 -11.63 -5.75
CA THR A 194 -4.05 -12.26 -6.81
C THR A 194 -5.45 -12.54 -6.27
N SER A 195 -6.48 -12.14 -7.01
CA SER A 195 -7.87 -12.38 -6.64
C SER A 195 -8.67 -12.85 -7.85
N THR A 196 -9.68 -13.66 -7.60
CA THR A 196 -10.64 -14.11 -8.62
C THR A 196 -11.92 -13.26 -8.57
N SER A 197 -12.85 -13.48 -9.49
CA SER A 197 -14.12 -12.75 -9.62
C SER A 197 -15.01 -12.72 -8.36
N ILE A 198 -14.66 -13.50 -7.33
CA ILE A 198 -15.42 -13.70 -6.10
C ILE A 198 -14.72 -13.01 -4.90
N GLY A 199 -13.73 -12.15 -5.15
CA GLY A 199 -13.34 -11.12 -4.19
C GLY A 199 -14.51 -10.15 -4.05
N GLN A 200 -15.34 -10.39 -3.03
CA GLN A 200 -16.63 -9.72 -2.81
C GLN A 200 -16.51 -8.19 -2.83
N GLU A 201 -17.62 -7.54 -3.19
CA GLU A 201 -17.81 -6.09 -3.10
C GLU A 201 -17.32 -5.56 -1.73
N GLY A 202 -16.75 -4.35 -1.71
CA GLY A 202 -16.37 -3.67 -0.46
C GLY A 202 -14.94 -3.91 0.06
N LEU A 203 -14.06 -4.62 -0.67
CA LEU A 203 -12.62 -4.65 -0.33
C LEU A 203 -11.85 -3.57 -1.08
N ASP A 204 -11.13 -2.75 -0.32
CA ASP A 204 -10.26 -1.69 -0.81
C ASP A 204 -8.78 -2.08 -0.70
N PHE A 205 -8.01 -1.76 -1.75
CA PHE A 205 -6.60 -2.15 -1.91
C PHE A 205 -5.72 -0.97 -2.33
N HIS A 206 -6.08 0.26 -1.95
CA HIS A 206 -5.55 1.50 -2.53
C HIS A 206 -4.37 2.11 -1.77
N TRP A 207 -4.07 1.64 -0.55
CA TRP A 207 -3.08 2.31 0.30
C TRP A 207 -1.70 2.25 -0.33
N TYR A 208 -1.23 1.08 -0.73
CA TYR A 208 0.10 0.89 -1.33
C TYR A 208 0.06 0.19 -2.69
N CYS A 209 -1.06 0.31 -3.42
CA CYS A 209 -1.20 -0.21 -4.78
C CYS A 209 -1.40 0.93 -5.78
N SER A 210 -0.70 0.86 -6.91
CA SER A 210 -0.92 1.71 -8.09
C SER A 210 -1.10 0.90 -9.37
N ASP A 211 -1.04 -0.43 -9.29
CA ASP A 211 -0.90 -1.31 -10.44
C ASP A 211 -1.96 -2.40 -10.40
N ILE A 212 -2.75 -2.50 -11.48
CA ILE A 212 -3.80 -3.50 -11.60
C ILE A 212 -3.55 -4.32 -12.84
N VAL A 213 -3.38 -5.63 -12.66
CA VAL A 213 -3.23 -6.58 -13.77
C VAL A 213 -4.55 -7.29 -13.99
N HIS A 214 -5.18 -7.05 -15.14
CA HIS A 214 -6.34 -7.82 -15.57
C HIS A 214 -5.87 -9.05 -16.34
N TRP A 215 -5.63 -10.16 -15.61
CA TRP A 215 -5.24 -11.42 -16.23
C TRP A 215 -6.30 -11.93 -17.21
N ASN A 216 -7.57 -11.83 -16.84
CA ASN A 216 -8.72 -12.08 -17.70
C ASN A 216 -9.63 -10.84 -17.73
N LEU A 217 -10.02 -10.42 -18.92
CA LEU A 217 -10.99 -9.34 -19.09
C LEU A 217 -12.38 -9.81 -18.62
N PRO A 218 -13.10 -9.00 -17.82
CA PRO A 218 -14.47 -9.33 -17.44
C PRO A 218 -15.41 -9.39 -18.65
N GLY A 219 -16.55 -10.04 -18.48
CA GLY A 219 -17.62 -10.04 -19.48
C GLY A 219 -18.27 -8.67 -19.62
N ASN A 220 -18.46 -7.97 -18.49
CA ASN A 220 -19.10 -6.65 -18.43
C ASN A 220 -18.05 -5.54 -18.24
N PRO A 221 -18.07 -4.47 -19.06
CA PRO A 221 -17.23 -3.28 -18.85
C PRO A 221 -17.38 -2.65 -17.46
N ILE A 222 -18.56 -2.71 -16.85
CA ILE A 222 -18.78 -2.18 -15.49
C ILE A 222 -17.92 -2.92 -14.47
N ASP A 223 -17.75 -4.24 -14.60
CA ASP A 223 -16.90 -5.03 -13.70
C ASP A 223 -15.44 -4.60 -13.82
N LEU A 224 -14.99 -4.13 -14.99
CA LEU A 224 -13.64 -3.60 -15.18
C LEU A 224 -13.45 -2.35 -14.32
N GLU A 225 -14.39 -1.41 -14.40
CA GLU A 225 -14.37 -0.16 -13.63
C GLU A 225 -14.49 -0.43 -12.13
N GLN A 226 -15.33 -1.37 -11.69
CA GLN A 226 -15.44 -1.77 -10.29
C GLN A 226 -14.15 -2.41 -9.75
N ARG A 227 -13.46 -3.23 -10.56
CA ARG A 227 -12.15 -3.80 -10.19
C ARG A 227 -11.11 -2.70 -9.99
N GLU A 228 -11.08 -1.71 -10.89
CA GLU A 228 -10.15 -0.58 -10.80
C GLU A 228 -10.49 0.38 -9.66
N GLY A 229 -11.77 0.53 -9.37
CA GLY A 229 -12.28 1.29 -8.23
C GLY A 229 -11.78 0.77 -6.89
N ARG A 230 -11.16 -0.42 -6.79
CA ARG A 230 -10.53 -0.90 -5.55
C ARG A 230 -9.20 -0.23 -5.24
N VAL A 231 -8.56 0.35 -6.27
CA VAL A 231 -7.29 1.08 -6.16
C VAL A 231 -7.52 2.58 -6.31
N ASN A 232 -8.47 2.99 -7.16
CA ASN A 232 -8.87 4.38 -7.29
C ASN A 232 -9.84 4.79 -6.17
N ARG A 233 -9.29 5.15 -5.00
CA ARG A 233 -10.04 5.52 -3.79
C ARG A 233 -9.45 6.75 -3.10
N TYR A 234 -10.19 7.26 -2.12
CA TYR A 234 -9.77 8.30 -1.18
C TYR A 234 -8.34 8.05 -0.68
N GLN A 235 -7.48 9.06 -0.84
CA GLN A 235 -6.06 9.03 -0.46
C GLN A 235 -5.31 7.80 -0.96
N SER A 236 -5.61 7.32 -2.16
CA SER A 236 -4.83 6.26 -2.84
C SER A 236 -3.34 6.61 -2.93
N LEU A 237 -2.49 5.58 -3.16
CA LEU A 237 -1.04 5.76 -3.30
C LEU A 237 -0.68 6.86 -4.31
N VAL A 238 -1.43 6.93 -5.39
CA VAL A 238 -1.23 7.92 -6.45
C VAL A 238 -1.53 9.33 -5.96
N VAL A 239 -2.63 9.52 -5.23
CA VAL A 239 -3.00 10.82 -4.66
C VAL A 239 -1.92 11.30 -3.69
N ARG A 240 -1.52 10.45 -2.73
CA ARG A 240 -0.52 10.81 -1.73
C ARG A 240 0.84 11.17 -2.35
N ARG A 241 1.28 10.41 -3.36
CA ARG A 241 2.51 10.71 -4.10
C ARG A 241 2.44 12.05 -4.83
N ARG A 242 1.32 12.37 -5.47
CA ARG A 242 1.13 13.64 -6.18
C ARG A 242 1.11 14.84 -5.23
N VAL A 243 0.38 14.73 -4.12
CA VAL A 243 0.34 15.77 -3.08
C VAL A 243 1.74 16.00 -2.50
N ALA A 244 2.46 14.92 -2.16
CA ALA A 244 3.82 15.02 -1.65
C ALA A 244 4.78 15.63 -2.67
N GLN A 245 4.62 15.32 -3.96
CA GLN A 245 5.44 15.89 -5.03
C GLN A 245 5.20 17.39 -5.21
N GLU A 246 3.94 17.83 -5.23
CA GLU A 246 3.62 19.26 -5.38
C GLU A 246 4.13 20.09 -4.21
N LEU A 247 3.99 19.57 -2.99
CA LEU A 247 4.36 20.28 -1.77
C LEU A 247 5.81 20.07 -1.34
N ALA A 248 6.62 19.33 -2.11
CA ALA A 248 8.00 19.03 -1.77
C ALA A 248 8.86 20.29 -1.61
N ASP A 249 8.62 21.30 -2.46
CA ASP A 249 9.35 22.57 -2.48
C ASP A 249 8.58 23.71 -1.78
N HIS A 250 7.54 23.39 -1.01
CA HIS A 250 6.73 24.41 -0.34
C HIS A 250 7.58 25.18 0.69
N PRO A 251 7.53 26.54 0.73
CA PRO A 251 8.40 27.35 1.59
C PRO A 251 8.28 27.03 3.08
N GLU A 252 7.05 26.70 3.50
CA GLU A 252 6.74 26.18 4.83
C GLU A 252 6.42 24.69 4.69
N ALA A 253 7.45 23.84 4.86
CA ALA A 253 7.27 22.40 4.75
C ALA A 253 6.27 21.89 5.80
N PRO A 254 5.10 21.35 5.40
CA PRO A 254 4.10 20.88 6.36
C PRO A 254 4.67 19.76 7.22
N GLN A 255 4.46 19.83 8.53
CA GLN A 255 4.93 18.79 9.45
C GLN A 255 3.92 17.63 9.51
N GLY A 256 4.29 16.53 8.85
CA GLY A 256 3.49 15.32 8.81
C GLY A 256 2.33 15.35 7.82
N TRP A 257 1.69 14.20 7.65
CA TRP A 257 0.70 13.97 6.59
C TRP A 257 -0.62 14.73 6.78
N HIS A 258 -1.05 14.99 8.01
CA HIS A 258 -2.26 15.80 8.27
C HIS A 258 -2.05 17.22 7.74
N ALA A 259 -0.99 17.90 8.17
CA ALA A 259 -0.66 19.24 7.71
C ALA A 259 -0.44 19.27 6.19
N LEU A 260 0.22 18.25 5.61
CA LEU A 260 0.41 18.15 4.17
C LEU A 260 -0.93 18.17 3.40
N PHE A 261 -1.91 17.39 3.84
CA PHE A 261 -3.23 17.36 3.20
C PHE A 261 -4.07 18.60 3.49
N GLU A 262 -3.94 19.22 4.67
CA GLU A 262 -4.58 20.51 4.99
C GLU A 262 -4.04 21.64 4.11
N THR A 263 -2.72 21.74 3.95
CA THR A 263 -2.08 22.69 3.03
C THR A 263 -2.56 22.47 1.60
N ALA A 264 -2.58 21.22 1.12
CA ALA A 264 -3.08 20.89 -0.21
C ALA A 264 -4.58 21.22 -0.37
N ALA A 265 -5.39 21.07 0.68
CA ALA A 265 -6.82 21.38 0.66
C ALA A 265 -7.12 22.88 0.74
N GLY A 266 -6.19 23.68 1.25
CA GLY A 266 -6.26 25.15 1.33
C GLY A 266 -5.85 25.89 0.06
N GLN A 267 -5.25 25.20 -0.91
CA GLN A 267 -4.96 25.78 -2.23
C GLN A 267 -6.22 25.98 -3.07
N ASP A 268 -6.14 26.84 -4.08
CA ASP A 268 -7.25 27.02 -5.03
C ASP A 268 -7.53 25.71 -5.77
N ARG A 269 -8.75 25.20 -5.62
CA ARG A 269 -9.14 23.86 -6.06
C ARG A 269 -10.35 23.95 -6.97
N SER A 270 -10.29 23.21 -8.07
CA SER A 270 -11.42 23.17 -9.00
C SER A 270 -12.66 22.54 -8.37
N THR A 271 -12.48 21.56 -7.46
CA THR A 271 -13.58 20.83 -6.80
C THR A 271 -13.19 20.22 -5.46
N ASP A 272 -14.20 19.84 -4.67
CA ASP A 272 -14.05 19.19 -3.36
C ASP A 272 -13.44 17.78 -3.41
N LEU A 273 -13.28 17.19 -4.60
CA LEU A 273 -12.53 15.94 -4.75
C LEU A 273 -11.01 16.13 -4.60
N VAL A 274 -10.52 17.36 -4.78
CA VAL A 274 -9.11 17.70 -4.62
C VAL A 274 -8.88 18.19 -3.18
N PRO A 275 -7.88 17.67 -2.43
CA PRO A 275 -6.80 16.77 -2.88
C PRO A 275 -7.07 15.28 -2.66
N TYR A 276 -8.18 14.91 -2.01
CA TYR A 276 -8.29 13.59 -1.39
C TYR A 276 -8.61 12.44 -2.35
N TRP A 277 -9.47 12.64 -3.34
CA TRP A 277 -9.81 11.63 -4.34
C TRP A 277 -8.97 11.76 -5.60
N HIS A 278 -8.45 12.97 -5.85
CA HIS A 278 -7.66 13.28 -7.02
C HIS A 278 -6.73 14.46 -6.71
N TYR A 279 -5.55 14.46 -7.31
CA TYR A 279 -4.67 15.63 -7.36
C TYR A 279 -4.22 15.87 -8.81
N PRO A 280 -4.36 17.09 -9.35
CA PRO A 280 -4.22 17.34 -10.79
C PRO A 280 -2.76 17.28 -11.28
N THR A 281 -1.81 17.73 -10.47
CA THR A 281 -0.38 17.75 -10.80
C THR A 281 0.33 16.48 -10.30
N GLY A 282 1.55 16.28 -10.79
CA GLY A 282 2.40 15.14 -10.43
C GLY A 282 2.39 13.97 -11.41
N ASP A 283 3.35 13.07 -11.25
CA ASP A 283 3.70 12.04 -12.24
C ASP A 283 3.05 10.67 -11.97
N ALA A 284 2.65 10.41 -10.74
CA ALA A 284 2.13 9.12 -10.30
C ALA A 284 0.81 8.80 -11.02
N LYS A 285 0.60 7.54 -11.43
CA LYS A 285 -0.61 7.10 -12.14
C LYS A 285 -1.04 5.72 -11.65
N ILE A 286 -2.34 5.47 -11.70
CA ILE A 286 -2.86 4.10 -11.61
C ILE A 286 -2.61 3.46 -12.96
N ARG A 287 -1.79 2.40 -12.99
CA ARG A 287 -1.45 1.67 -14.20
C ARG A 287 -2.36 0.46 -14.35
N ARG A 288 -3.09 0.42 -15.46
CA ARG A 288 -3.85 -0.74 -15.90
C ARG A 288 -2.99 -1.58 -16.83
N LEU A 289 -2.72 -2.81 -16.45
CA LEU A 289 -1.93 -3.76 -17.21
C LEU A 289 -2.86 -4.87 -17.72
N VAL A 290 -2.94 -5.01 -19.04
CA VAL A 290 -3.71 -6.08 -19.71
C VAL A 290 -2.72 -6.86 -20.58
N PRO A 291 -2.40 -8.13 -20.24
CA PRO A 291 -1.57 -8.96 -21.10
C PRO A 291 -2.28 -9.24 -22.43
N MET A 292 -1.82 -8.60 -23.50
CA MET A 292 -2.38 -8.73 -24.84
C MET A 292 -1.51 -9.68 -25.66
N LEU A 293 -1.79 -10.99 -25.58
CA LEU A 293 -1.10 -11.98 -26.39
C LEU A 293 -1.53 -11.89 -27.86
N ALA A 294 -0.60 -12.13 -28.78
CA ALA A 294 -0.91 -12.11 -30.21
C ALA A 294 -2.00 -13.14 -30.54
N LEU A 295 -2.97 -12.74 -31.37
CA LEU A 295 -4.11 -13.56 -31.80
C LEU A 295 -5.04 -14.02 -30.65
N SER A 296 -4.97 -13.40 -29.47
CA SER A 296 -5.87 -13.71 -28.37
C SER A 296 -7.22 -13.00 -28.50
N HIS A 297 -8.25 -13.50 -27.82
CA HIS A 297 -9.56 -12.85 -27.78
C HIS A 297 -9.48 -11.45 -27.13
N GLU A 298 -8.58 -11.25 -26.18
CA GLU A 298 -8.33 -9.99 -25.48
C GLU A 298 -7.91 -8.90 -26.47
N HIS A 299 -7.14 -9.25 -27.50
CA HIS A 299 -6.71 -8.33 -28.55
C HIS A 299 -7.89 -7.61 -29.22
N GLN A 300 -8.98 -8.32 -29.48
CA GLN A 300 -10.20 -7.78 -30.09
C GLN A 300 -11.17 -7.21 -29.06
N ARG A 301 -11.29 -7.85 -27.89
CA ARG A 301 -12.30 -7.49 -26.88
C ARG A 301 -11.95 -6.22 -26.11
N TYR A 302 -10.67 -5.99 -25.82
CA TYR A 302 -10.27 -4.86 -24.97
C TYR A 302 -10.64 -3.49 -25.57
N PRO A 303 -10.33 -3.16 -26.84
CA PRO A 303 -10.74 -1.89 -27.43
C PRO A 303 -12.25 -1.68 -27.42
N HIS A 304 -13.02 -2.73 -27.75
CA HIS A 304 -14.48 -2.66 -27.74
C HIS A 304 -15.04 -2.43 -26.32
N MET A 305 -14.46 -3.09 -25.32
CA MET A 305 -14.83 -2.90 -23.92
C MET A 305 -14.58 -1.47 -23.45
N LEU A 306 -13.48 -0.82 -23.86
CA LEU A 306 -13.22 0.59 -23.55
C LEU A 306 -14.23 1.55 -24.20
N LYS A 307 -14.66 1.23 -25.43
CA LYS A 307 -15.71 1.99 -26.13
C LYS A 307 -17.04 1.90 -25.38
N ILE A 308 -17.45 0.70 -24.98
CA ILE A 308 -18.68 0.50 -24.21
C ILE A 308 -18.58 1.17 -22.84
N LEU A 309 -17.44 1.07 -22.15
CA LEU A 309 -17.22 1.76 -20.87
C LEU A 309 -17.40 3.29 -21.01
N SER A 310 -16.90 3.86 -22.11
CA SER A 310 -17.07 5.28 -22.41
C SER A 310 -18.55 5.66 -22.60
N LEU A 311 -19.34 4.79 -23.24
CA LEU A 311 -20.79 4.96 -23.39
C LEU A 311 -21.53 4.83 -22.05
N TYR A 312 -21.15 3.86 -21.22
CA TYR A 312 -21.72 3.70 -19.88
C TYR A 312 -21.55 4.95 -19.03
N ARG A 313 -20.39 5.60 -19.10
CA ARG A 313 -20.11 6.86 -18.40
C ARG A 313 -20.99 8.01 -18.89
N LEU A 314 -21.27 8.07 -20.20
CA LEU A 314 -22.17 9.07 -20.78
C LEU A 314 -23.62 8.86 -20.32
N ALA A 315 -24.07 7.62 -20.28
CA ALA A 315 -25.41 7.27 -19.87
C ALA A 315 -25.60 7.28 -18.34
N PHE A 316 -24.52 7.48 -17.56
CA PHE A 316 -24.58 7.49 -16.10
C PHE A 316 -25.43 8.66 -15.60
N GLY A 317 -26.38 8.37 -14.72
CA GLY A 317 -27.33 9.36 -14.20
C GLY A 317 -28.52 9.67 -15.13
N GLN A 318 -28.62 9.03 -16.31
CA GLN A 318 -29.77 9.15 -17.21
C GLN A 318 -30.88 8.13 -16.87
N PRO A 319 -32.17 8.48 -17.01
CA PRO A 319 -33.25 7.50 -16.95
C PRO A 319 -33.12 6.50 -18.12
N GLY A 320 -33.31 5.19 -17.85
CA GLY A 320 -33.19 4.16 -18.90
C GLY A 320 -31.76 3.98 -19.43
N GLN A 321 -30.76 4.00 -18.54
CA GLN A 321 -29.34 3.90 -18.89
C GLN A 321 -29.02 2.70 -19.79
N SER A 322 -29.61 1.54 -19.51
CA SER A 322 -29.39 0.30 -20.26
C SER A 322 -29.86 0.42 -21.70
N GLU A 323 -31.05 1.00 -21.91
CA GLU A 323 -31.64 1.23 -23.23
C GLU A 323 -30.84 2.27 -24.03
N LEU A 324 -30.39 3.34 -23.37
CA LEU A 324 -29.56 4.37 -24.01
C LEU A 324 -28.21 3.81 -24.45
N VAL A 325 -27.53 3.01 -23.61
CA VAL A 325 -26.27 2.37 -23.98
C VAL A 325 -26.48 1.40 -25.14
N ALA A 326 -27.55 0.58 -25.11
CA ALA A 326 -27.86 -0.35 -26.19
C ALA A 326 -28.13 0.39 -27.52
N TYR A 327 -28.89 1.49 -27.47
CA TYR A 327 -29.16 2.33 -28.64
C TYR A 327 -27.88 2.95 -29.20
N LEU A 328 -27.07 3.59 -28.36
CA LEU A 328 -25.82 4.24 -28.78
C LEU A 328 -24.79 3.24 -29.32
N ASN A 329 -24.73 2.04 -28.74
CA ASN A 329 -23.87 0.98 -29.27
C ASN A 329 -24.36 0.47 -30.64
N GLY A 330 -25.68 0.39 -30.85
CA GLY A 330 -26.29 0.02 -32.12
C GLY A 330 -26.03 1.01 -33.26
N LEU A 331 -25.68 2.26 -32.95
CA LEU A 331 -25.35 3.28 -33.96
C LEU A 331 -23.96 3.09 -34.60
N ASN A 332 -23.11 2.18 -34.10
CA ASN A 332 -21.77 1.90 -34.64
C ASN A 332 -20.91 3.15 -34.90
N LEU A 333 -21.05 4.18 -34.07
CA LEU A 333 -20.38 5.49 -34.21
C LEU A 333 -18.86 5.33 -34.34
N SER A 334 -18.23 6.08 -35.23
CA SER A 334 -16.77 6.23 -35.27
C SER A 334 -16.25 6.92 -33.99
N ASP A 335 -14.94 6.86 -33.73
CA ASP A 335 -14.36 7.50 -32.53
C ASP A 335 -14.60 9.02 -32.53
N GLY A 336 -14.56 9.67 -33.69
CA GLY A 336 -14.85 11.11 -33.83
C GLY A 336 -16.30 11.47 -33.55
N GLU A 337 -17.25 10.69 -34.08
CA GLU A 337 -18.69 10.90 -33.81
C GLU A 337 -19.04 10.63 -32.35
N LEU A 338 -18.39 9.64 -31.74
CA LEU A 338 -18.55 9.35 -30.32
C LEU A 338 -18.08 10.52 -29.45
N ASP A 339 -16.97 11.16 -29.81
CA ASP A 339 -16.45 12.32 -29.09
C ASP A 339 -17.33 13.57 -29.26
N GLU A 340 -17.86 13.82 -30.46
CA GLU A 340 -18.84 14.89 -30.68
C GLU A 340 -20.13 14.66 -29.85
N LEU A 341 -20.59 13.40 -29.80
CA LEU A 341 -21.76 13.02 -29.03
C LEU A 341 -21.53 13.16 -27.53
N LYS A 342 -20.33 12.82 -27.03
CA LYS A 342 -19.93 13.09 -25.64
C LYS A 342 -19.97 14.58 -25.32
N GLN A 343 -19.41 15.43 -26.17
CA GLN A 343 -19.41 16.87 -25.94
C GLN A 343 -20.83 17.46 -25.87
N ARG A 344 -21.79 16.87 -26.60
CA ARG A 344 -23.18 17.35 -26.65
C ARG A 344 -24.08 16.78 -25.56
N LEU A 345 -23.94 15.50 -25.23
CA LEU A 345 -24.91 14.76 -24.42
C LEU A 345 -24.41 14.37 -23.04
N MET A 346 -23.09 14.39 -22.80
CA MET A 346 -22.56 14.02 -21.50
C MET A 346 -22.95 15.07 -20.47
N ILE A 347 -23.77 14.66 -19.49
CA ILE A 347 -23.96 15.48 -18.29
C ILE A 347 -22.61 15.48 -17.57
N GLN A 348 -21.97 16.65 -17.56
CA GLN A 348 -20.63 16.84 -16.99
C GLN A 348 -20.70 16.81 -15.46
N LEU A 349 -20.89 15.62 -14.89
CA LEU A 349 -20.81 15.37 -13.46
C LEU A 349 -19.36 15.17 -13.00
N ALA A 350 -18.41 15.11 -13.94
CA ALA A 350 -17.00 14.98 -13.66
C ALA A 350 -16.49 16.24 -12.95
N PRO A 351 -16.08 16.13 -11.67
CA PRO A 351 -15.60 17.28 -10.90
C PRO A 351 -14.20 17.71 -11.34
N VAL A 352 -13.52 16.94 -12.20
CA VAL A 352 -12.21 17.31 -12.75
C VAL A 352 -12.20 16.97 -14.24
N LEU A 353 -11.86 17.97 -15.06
CA LEU A 353 -11.64 17.78 -16.49
C LEU A 353 -10.15 17.60 -16.72
N TYR A 354 -9.75 16.37 -17.05
CA TYR A 354 -8.40 16.11 -17.52
C TYR A 354 -8.22 16.83 -18.87
N GLY A 355 -7.41 17.88 -18.90
CA GLY A 355 -7.08 18.60 -20.13
C GLY A 355 -6.63 17.64 -21.22
N GLY A 356 -7.31 17.67 -22.36
CA GLY A 356 -7.08 16.78 -23.49
C GLY A 356 -5.64 16.90 -23.99
N GLY A 357 -4.85 15.86 -23.75
CA GLY A 357 -3.47 15.77 -24.23
C GLY A 357 -2.79 14.41 -24.02
N GLY A 358 -3.54 13.41 -23.55
CA GLY A 358 -3.02 12.06 -23.39
C GLY A 358 -4.09 11.07 -23.78
N ALA A 359 -3.92 10.47 -24.96
CA ALA A 359 -4.52 9.17 -25.22
C ALA A 359 -4.31 8.30 -23.97
N ILE A 360 -5.39 7.73 -23.46
CA ILE A 360 -5.33 6.69 -22.43
C ILE A 360 -4.44 5.59 -23.02
N ARG A 361 -3.18 5.58 -22.60
CA ARG A 361 -2.20 4.54 -22.86
C ARG A 361 -1.86 3.88 -21.54
#